data_AF-A0A538J2P7-F1
#
_entry.id   AF-A0A538J2P7-F1
#
_cell.length_a   1.000
_cell.length_b   1.000
_cell.length_c   1.000
_cell.angle_alpha   90.00
_cell.angle_beta   90.00
_cell.angle_gamma   90.00
#
_symmetry.space_group_name_H-M   'P 1'
#
loop_
_entity.id
_entity.type
_entity.pdbx_description
1 polymer ?
#
loop_
_entity_poly.entity_id
_entity_poly.type
_entity_poly.pdbx_seq_one_letter_code
_entity_poly.pdbx_strand_id
1 'polypeptide(L)'
;MATYEILARALAYPFPRPRTSIAIVGDWVVELSKLDPQDLAACLVRADGTETTLADICEDAGVPEAAMGGRRTAVLAYGSNASPAGLGWKFPEERNAVVPLVRGSMRDLDVVYSSHIAVYGSVPATLQSSAGTQVETFVALLTDAQLELVAGWEINATYETVEVDLSLELGDPPKEVGAFLSRHGCLTAQGSEIAVADVAATGRRFTAMTQPDVLEYVRSAVAPDVSLDDFVVRNVRDYELARAYTAELRSTATPFRGSRRGDSNP
;
A
#
# COMPACT_ATOMS: atom_id res chain seq x y z
N MET A 1 -10.45 -8.65 18.67
CA MET A 1 -9.01 -8.36 18.63
C MET A 1 -8.58 -7.88 20.01
N ALA A 2 -7.55 -8.49 20.58
CA ALA A 2 -7.00 -8.08 21.87
C ALA A 2 -6.35 -6.70 21.74
N THR A 3 -6.24 -5.94 22.85
CA THR A 3 -5.64 -4.60 22.84
C THR A 3 -4.22 -4.58 22.27
N TYR A 4 -3.38 -5.54 22.65
CA TYR A 4 -2.01 -5.66 22.14
C TYR A 4 -1.96 -5.85 20.61
N GLU A 5 -2.85 -6.67 20.05
CA GLU A 5 -2.91 -6.92 18.60
C GLU A 5 -3.32 -5.64 17.84
N ILE A 6 -4.25 -4.86 18.41
CA ILE A 6 -4.66 -3.57 17.85
C ILE A 6 -3.46 -2.62 17.79
N LEU A 7 -2.74 -2.46 18.90
CA LEU A 7 -1.59 -1.57 18.99
C LEU A 7 -0.48 -2.00 18.04
N ALA A 8 -0.12 -3.29 18.06
CA ALA A 8 0.92 -3.84 17.19
C ALA A 8 0.59 -3.59 15.70
N ARG A 9 -0.67 -3.76 15.30
CA ARG A 9 -1.10 -3.50 13.92
C ARG A 9 -1.09 -2.01 13.59
N ALA A 10 -1.66 -1.17 14.45
CA ALA A 10 -1.79 0.26 14.17
C ALA A 10 -0.43 0.95 14.01
N LEU A 11 0.53 0.59 14.87
CA LEU A 11 1.88 1.16 14.93
C LEU A 11 2.82 0.60 13.86
N ALA A 12 2.55 -0.59 13.32
CA ALA A 12 3.42 -1.24 12.34
C ALA A 12 3.19 -0.79 10.89
N TYR A 13 2.15 0.00 10.59
CA TYR A 13 1.93 0.56 9.25
C TYR A 13 3.17 1.35 8.78
N PRO A 14 3.59 1.29 7.49
CA PRO A 14 2.97 0.63 6.33
C PRO A 14 3.25 -0.89 6.21
N PHE A 15 3.66 -1.54 7.30
CA PHE A 15 4.04 -2.95 7.42
C PHE A 15 5.37 -3.29 6.73
N PRO A 16 6.02 -4.42 7.11
CA PRO A 16 7.25 -4.83 6.48
C PRO A 16 7.11 -4.99 4.96
N ARG A 17 8.06 -4.40 4.24
CA ARG A 17 8.14 -4.44 2.78
C ARG A 17 9.22 -5.41 2.33
N PRO A 18 9.03 -6.14 1.23
CA PRO A 18 10.07 -6.98 0.65
C PRO A 18 11.30 -6.16 0.26
N ARG A 19 12.47 -6.78 0.20
CA ARG A 19 13.70 -6.12 -0.27
C ARG A 19 13.92 -6.25 -1.77
N THR A 20 13.14 -7.09 -2.42
CA THR A 20 13.24 -7.48 -3.84
C THR A 20 11.83 -7.57 -4.42
N SER A 21 11.74 -7.74 -5.74
CA SER A 21 10.50 -8.19 -6.37
C SER A 21 10.14 -9.61 -5.91
N ILE A 22 8.87 -9.87 -5.61
CA ILE A 22 8.39 -11.15 -5.07
C ILE A 22 7.11 -11.61 -5.77
N ALA A 23 6.79 -12.88 -5.64
CA ALA A 23 5.44 -13.41 -5.87
C ALA A 23 4.87 -13.94 -4.54
N ILE A 24 3.63 -13.55 -4.26
CA ILE A 24 2.80 -14.17 -3.21
C ILE A 24 2.09 -15.35 -3.89
N VAL A 25 2.19 -16.54 -3.30
CA VAL A 25 1.59 -17.79 -3.80
C VAL A 25 0.93 -18.52 -2.63
N GLY A 26 -0.37 -18.32 -2.46
CA GLY A 26 -1.03 -18.79 -1.24
C GLY A 26 -0.40 -18.14 0.00
N ASP A 27 0.03 -18.97 0.94
CA ASP A 27 0.75 -18.55 2.16
C ASP A 27 2.26 -18.33 1.92
N TRP A 28 2.75 -18.56 0.70
CA TRP A 28 4.17 -18.51 0.36
C TRP A 28 4.56 -17.14 -0.21
N VAL A 29 5.77 -16.71 0.09
CA VAL A 29 6.39 -15.52 -0.50
C VAL A 29 7.75 -15.93 -1.06
N VAL A 30 7.91 -15.81 -2.38
CA VAL A 30 9.13 -16.20 -3.11
C VAL A 30 9.71 -15.02 -3.87
N GLU A 31 11.04 -14.94 -3.97
CA GLU A 31 11.71 -13.89 -4.75
C GLU A 31 11.52 -14.13 -6.24
N LEU A 32 11.08 -13.11 -6.99
CA LEU A 32 11.07 -13.14 -8.45
C LEU A 32 12.46 -12.80 -8.97
N SER A 33 12.98 -13.62 -9.88
CA SER A 33 14.21 -13.32 -10.64
C SER A 33 13.93 -12.98 -12.11
N LYS A 34 12.77 -13.41 -12.64
CA LYS A 34 12.29 -13.03 -13.98
C LYS A 34 10.77 -12.93 -13.99
N LEU A 35 10.25 -11.88 -14.63
CA LEU A 35 8.82 -11.62 -14.77
C LEU A 35 8.43 -11.54 -16.25
N ASP A 36 7.41 -12.29 -16.63
CA ASP A 36 6.61 -12.09 -17.83
C ASP A 36 5.14 -11.92 -17.40
N PRO A 37 4.58 -10.68 -17.43
CA PRO A 37 3.22 -10.43 -17.00
C PRO A 37 2.14 -11.14 -17.83
N GLN A 38 2.47 -11.65 -19.03
CA GLN A 38 1.54 -12.39 -19.90
C GLN A 38 1.62 -13.90 -19.69
N ASP A 39 2.72 -14.39 -19.10
CA ASP A 39 2.94 -15.81 -18.82
C ASP A 39 3.58 -15.97 -17.44
N LEU A 40 2.73 -15.92 -16.41
CA LEU A 40 3.18 -16.10 -15.03
C LEU A 40 3.77 -17.49 -14.79
N ALA A 41 3.30 -18.53 -15.48
CA ALA A 41 3.82 -19.89 -15.30
C ALA A 41 5.31 -19.98 -15.67
N ALA A 42 5.72 -19.26 -16.72
CA ALA A 42 7.12 -19.21 -17.19
C ALA A 42 8.02 -18.22 -16.40
N CYS A 43 7.46 -17.49 -15.43
CA CYS A 43 8.26 -16.62 -14.57
C CYS A 43 9.25 -17.44 -13.73
N LEU A 44 10.41 -16.85 -13.43
CA LEU A 44 11.44 -17.51 -12.61
C LEU A 44 11.44 -16.92 -11.21
N VAL A 45 11.56 -17.81 -10.24
CA VAL A 45 11.58 -17.51 -8.82
C VAL A 45 12.74 -18.21 -8.15
N ARG A 46 13.20 -17.65 -7.03
CA ARG A 46 14.18 -18.28 -6.15
C ARG A 46 13.50 -18.79 -4.88
N ALA A 47 13.58 -20.09 -4.68
CA ALA A 47 13.16 -20.79 -3.47
C ALA A 47 14.33 -21.65 -2.99
N ASP A 48 14.64 -21.58 -1.69
CA ASP A 48 15.70 -22.34 -1.04
C ASP A 48 17.08 -22.29 -1.72
N GLY A 49 17.39 -21.14 -2.35
CA GLY A 49 18.67 -20.90 -3.02
C GLY A 49 18.77 -21.48 -4.43
N THR A 50 17.71 -22.10 -4.94
CA THR A 50 17.59 -22.59 -6.32
C THR A 50 16.61 -21.76 -7.12
N GLU A 51 16.88 -21.61 -8.42
CA GLU A 51 15.95 -20.99 -9.36
C GLU A 51 15.03 -22.06 -9.98
N THR A 52 13.73 -21.78 -9.97
CA THR A 52 12.69 -22.65 -10.51
C THR A 52 11.59 -21.81 -11.16
N THR A 53 10.58 -22.45 -11.76
CA THR A 53 9.44 -21.72 -12.33
C THR A 53 8.40 -21.37 -11.26
N LEU A 54 7.63 -20.31 -11.49
CA LEU A 54 6.48 -19.98 -10.64
C LEU A 54 5.41 -21.08 -10.71
N ALA A 55 5.30 -21.79 -11.83
CA ALA A 55 4.40 -22.94 -11.97
C ALA A 55 4.75 -24.07 -10.99
N ASP A 56 6.04 -24.41 -10.87
CA ASP A 56 6.49 -25.43 -9.92
C ASP A 56 6.19 -25.02 -8.48
N ILE A 57 6.42 -23.75 -8.11
CA ILE A 57 6.06 -23.23 -6.78
C ILE A 57 4.55 -23.29 -6.53
N CYS A 58 3.73 -22.99 -7.54
CA CYS A 58 2.27 -23.11 -7.41
C CYS A 58 1.85 -24.57 -7.20
N GLU A 59 2.43 -25.51 -7.94
CA GLU A 59 2.18 -26.94 -7.77
C GLU A 59 2.54 -27.40 -6.34
N ASP A 60 3.74 -27.05 -5.86
CA ASP A 60 4.20 -27.38 -4.50
C ASP A 60 3.31 -26.78 -3.40
N ALA A 61 2.80 -25.56 -3.63
CA ALA A 61 1.89 -24.88 -2.71
C ALA A 61 0.43 -25.38 -2.82
N GLY A 62 0.11 -26.27 -3.77
CA GLY A 62 -1.25 -26.73 -4.03
C GLY A 62 -2.16 -25.67 -4.66
N VAL A 63 -1.57 -24.64 -5.28
CA VAL A 63 -2.28 -23.57 -5.99
C VAL A 63 -2.57 -24.02 -7.42
N PRO A 64 -3.83 -23.96 -7.88
CA PRO A 64 -4.18 -24.41 -9.22
C PRO A 64 -3.56 -23.52 -10.30
N GLU A 65 -3.12 -24.12 -11.41
CA GLU A 65 -2.54 -23.41 -12.56
C GLU A 65 -3.41 -22.24 -13.06
N ALA A 66 -4.74 -22.40 -12.99
CA ALA A 66 -5.71 -21.36 -13.35
C ALA A 66 -5.52 -20.04 -12.57
N ALA A 67 -4.93 -20.07 -11.37
CA ALA A 67 -4.65 -18.88 -10.56
C ALA A 67 -3.52 -17.99 -11.13
N MET A 68 -2.63 -18.56 -11.96
CA MET A 68 -1.58 -17.82 -12.66
C MET A 68 -2.11 -17.13 -13.93
N GLY A 69 -3.20 -17.66 -14.51
CA GLY A 69 -3.80 -17.14 -15.72
C GLY A 69 -4.60 -15.84 -15.53
N GLY A 70 -5.05 -15.30 -16.66
CA GLY A 70 -5.90 -14.11 -16.70
C GLY A 70 -5.12 -12.81 -16.93
N ARG A 71 -5.85 -11.78 -17.37
CA ARG A 71 -5.30 -10.43 -17.52
C ARG A 71 -5.00 -9.85 -16.14
N ARG A 72 -3.90 -9.11 -16.03
CA ARG A 72 -3.52 -8.42 -14.81
C ARG A 72 -3.41 -6.91 -15.01
N THR A 73 -3.92 -6.19 -14.04
CA THR A 73 -3.86 -4.74 -13.92
C THR A 73 -2.71 -4.37 -13.00
N ALA A 74 -1.85 -3.47 -13.48
CA ALA A 74 -0.76 -2.91 -12.69
C ALA A 74 -1.30 -1.85 -11.74
N VAL A 75 -1.07 -2.02 -10.44
CA VAL A 75 -1.53 -1.10 -9.39
C VAL A 75 -0.35 -0.71 -8.50
N LEU A 76 -0.17 0.59 -8.30
CA LEU A 76 0.83 1.13 -7.37
C LEU A 76 0.53 0.69 -5.94
N ALA A 77 1.58 0.18 -5.31
CA ALA A 77 1.62 -0.27 -3.95
C ALA A 77 2.67 0.56 -3.20
N TYR A 78 2.20 1.61 -2.53
CA TYR A 78 3.03 2.55 -1.75
C TYR A 78 2.70 2.59 -0.25
N GLY A 79 1.57 2.00 0.15
CA GLY A 79 1.15 1.84 1.55
C GLY A 79 1.16 0.36 1.94
N SER A 80 0.10 -0.07 2.66
CA SER A 80 -0.06 -1.47 3.08
C SER A 80 -0.09 -2.48 1.93
N ASN A 81 -0.47 -2.06 0.72
CA ASN A 81 -0.43 -2.92 -0.48
C ASN A 81 1.00 -3.29 -0.92
N ALA A 82 2.03 -2.62 -0.39
CA ALA A 82 3.44 -2.96 -0.61
C ALA A 82 3.93 -4.07 0.33
N SER A 83 3.09 -4.57 1.23
CA SER A 83 3.42 -5.61 2.20
C SER A 83 2.66 -6.89 1.87
N PRO A 84 3.32 -8.07 1.85
CA PRO A 84 2.65 -9.36 1.72
C PRO A 84 1.57 -9.56 2.77
N ALA A 85 1.85 -9.24 4.03
CA ALA A 85 0.87 -9.34 5.11
C ALA A 85 -0.31 -8.37 4.90
N GLY A 86 -0.04 -7.17 4.39
CA GLY A 86 -1.07 -6.18 4.08
C GLY A 86 -1.99 -6.61 2.94
N LEU A 87 -1.45 -7.28 1.91
CA LEU A 87 -2.23 -7.87 0.82
C LEU A 87 -2.97 -9.14 1.25
N GLY A 88 -2.34 -10.02 2.04
CA GLY A 88 -2.93 -11.25 2.53
C GLY A 88 -4.27 -11.01 3.21
N TRP A 89 -4.34 -10.04 4.13
CA TRP A 89 -5.60 -9.67 4.79
C TRP A 89 -6.75 -9.30 3.84
N LYS A 90 -6.45 -8.91 2.61
CA LYS A 90 -7.43 -8.51 1.60
C LYS A 90 -7.97 -9.67 0.78
N PHE A 91 -7.32 -10.82 0.84
CA PHE A 91 -7.71 -12.03 0.12
C PHE A 91 -8.34 -13.02 1.11
N PRO A 92 -9.66 -12.99 1.37
CA PRO A 92 -10.30 -13.76 2.44
C PRO A 92 -10.13 -15.29 2.31
N GLU A 93 -9.69 -15.79 1.16
CA GLU A 93 -9.41 -17.20 0.86
C GLU A 93 -7.98 -17.38 0.30
N GLU A 94 -6.97 -16.71 0.89
CA GLU A 94 -5.57 -16.57 0.43
C GLU A 94 -4.95 -17.78 -0.28
N ARG A 95 -5.37 -19.01 0.05
CA ARG A 95 -4.85 -20.30 -0.44
C ARG A 95 -4.54 -20.38 -1.93
N ASN A 96 -5.28 -19.70 -2.79
CA ASN A 96 -5.08 -19.77 -4.25
C ASN A 96 -4.62 -18.44 -4.86
N ALA A 97 -4.26 -17.44 -4.06
CA ALA A 97 -3.83 -16.15 -4.57
C ALA A 97 -2.43 -16.25 -5.18
N VAL A 98 -2.28 -15.84 -6.43
CA VAL A 98 -0.97 -15.55 -7.05
C VAL A 98 -0.90 -14.06 -7.33
N VAL A 99 0.03 -13.36 -6.70
CA VAL A 99 0.22 -11.91 -6.86
C VAL A 99 1.70 -11.57 -7.00
N PRO A 100 2.16 -11.25 -8.22
CA PRO A 100 3.45 -10.58 -8.41
C PRO A 100 3.42 -9.18 -7.79
N LEU A 101 4.42 -8.88 -6.97
CA LEU A 101 4.66 -7.57 -6.38
C LEU A 101 6.07 -7.13 -6.77
N VAL A 102 6.13 -6.26 -7.77
CA VAL A 102 7.36 -5.86 -8.46
C VAL A 102 7.90 -4.60 -7.83
N ARG A 103 9.13 -4.64 -7.31
CA ARG A 103 9.77 -3.48 -6.70
C ARG A 103 10.20 -2.49 -7.76
N GLY A 104 10.17 -1.22 -7.41
CA GLY A 104 10.56 -0.13 -8.30
C GLY A 104 10.73 1.20 -7.59
N SER A 105 10.82 2.25 -8.39
CA SER A 105 10.84 3.63 -7.90
C SER A 105 10.01 4.53 -8.78
N MET A 106 9.35 5.51 -8.19
CA MET A 106 8.65 6.57 -8.92
C MET A 106 9.29 7.94 -8.66
N ARG A 107 9.24 8.83 -9.67
CA ARG A 107 9.76 10.21 -9.58
C ARG A 107 8.63 11.23 -9.48
N ASP A 108 8.99 12.40 -8.93
CA ASP A 108 8.14 13.60 -8.79
C ASP A 108 6.88 13.42 -7.94
N LEU A 109 6.80 12.30 -7.22
CA LEU A 109 5.78 11.97 -6.24
C LEU A 109 6.47 11.57 -4.92
N ASP A 110 5.78 11.82 -3.81
CA ASP A 110 6.13 11.28 -2.50
C ASP A 110 4.94 10.54 -1.91
N VAL A 111 5.24 9.65 -0.97
CA VAL A 111 4.26 8.92 -0.17
C VAL A 111 4.07 9.68 1.13
N VAL A 112 2.88 10.23 1.32
CA VAL A 112 2.52 11.09 2.44
C VAL A 112 1.37 10.47 3.24
N TYR A 113 1.19 10.90 4.48
CA TYR A 113 0.05 10.46 5.27
C TYR A 113 -1.25 11.05 4.73
N SER A 114 -2.29 10.23 4.72
CA SER A 114 -3.64 10.69 4.49
C SER A 114 -4.22 11.31 5.75
N SER A 115 -5.08 12.33 5.58
CA SER A 115 -5.76 13.01 6.67
C SER A 115 -6.97 12.23 7.24
N HIS A 116 -6.79 10.95 7.57
CA HIS A 116 -7.81 10.14 8.25
C HIS A 116 -7.20 9.03 9.11
N ILE A 117 -8.02 8.47 10.00
CA ILE A 117 -7.68 7.31 10.81
C ILE A 117 -8.36 6.09 10.18
N ALA A 118 -7.57 5.07 9.83
CA ALA A 118 -8.06 3.82 9.27
C ALA A 118 -8.79 2.98 10.34
N VAL A 119 -9.62 2.04 9.90
CA VAL A 119 -10.40 1.14 10.78
C VAL A 119 -9.54 0.28 11.72
N TYR A 120 -8.25 0.11 11.40
CA TYR A 120 -7.27 -0.61 12.22
C TYR A 120 -6.35 0.34 13.02
N GLY A 121 -6.71 1.62 13.14
CA GLY A 121 -6.10 2.57 14.08
C GLY A 121 -4.87 3.31 13.56
N SER A 122 -4.39 2.98 12.36
CA SER A 122 -3.28 3.68 11.71
C SER A 122 -3.73 4.96 11.01
N VAL A 123 -2.81 5.90 10.83
CA VAL A 123 -2.90 6.91 9.76
C VAL A 123 -2.33 6.28 8.47
N PRO A 124 -3.13 6.04 7.42
CA PRO A 124 -2.65 5.37 6.21
C PRO A 124 -1.96 6.36 5.26
N ALA A 125 -1.24 5.84 4.27
CA ALA A 125 -0.56 6.60 3.24
C ALA A 125 -1.46 6.99 2.06
N THR A 126 -1.07 8.04 1.37
CA THR A 126 -1.55 8.44 0.04
C THR A 126 -0.39 9.08 -0.74
N LEU A 127 -0.66 9.59 -1.94
CA LEU A 127 0.36 10.23 -2.78
C LEU A 127 0.26 11.75 -2.69
N GLN A 128 1.38 12.43 -2.91
CA GLN A 128 1.42 13.85 -3.21
C GLN A 128 2.52 14.17 -4.21
N SER A 129 2.27 15.16 -5.08
CA SER A 129 3.30 15.70 -5.97
C SER A 129 4.45 16.33 -5.21
N SER A 130 5.66 15.92 -5.56
CA SER A 130 6.90 16.34 -4.91
C SER A 130 8.05 16.32 -5.92
N ALA A 131 8.14 17.41 -6.70
CA ALA A 131 9.14 17.53 -7.75
C ALA A 131 10.56 17.30 -7.23
N GLY A 132 11.32 16.44 -7.91
CA GLY A 132 12.68 16.03 -7.54
C GLY A 132 12.76 14.92 -6.49
N THR A 133 11.64 14.49 -5.91
CA THR A 133 11.61 13.31 -5.03
C THR A 133 11.62 12.05 -5.89
N GLN A 134 12.44 11.07 -5.51
CA GLN A 134 12.38 9.71 -6.02
C GLN A 134 12.11 8.77 -4.85
N VAL A 135 11.02 8.02 -4.92
CA VAL A 135 10.52 7.20 -3.81
C VAL A 135 10.41 5.74 -4.20
N GLU A 136 10.78 4.85 -3.29
CA GLU A 136 10.65 3.41 -3.47
C GLU A 136 9.16 3.01 -3.41
N THR A 137 8.74 2.25 -4.42
CA THR A 137 7.36 1.76 -4.54
C THR A 137 7.36 0.32 -5.04
N PHE A 138 6.17 -0.26 -5.10
CA PHE A 138 5.92 -1.55 -5.74
C PHE A 138 4.77 -1.41 -6.73
N VAL A 139 4.71 -2.33 -7.68
CA VAL A 139 3.54 -2.56 -8.53
C VAL A 139 3.01 -3.95 -8.25
N ALA A 140 1.78 -4.02 -7.77
CA ALA A 140 1.03 -5.27 -7.66
C ALA A 140 0.37 -5.57 -9.01
N LEU A 141 0.55 -6.78 -9.53
CA LEU A 141 -0.12 -7.26 -10.74
C LEU A 141 -1.35 -8.07 -10.33
N LEU A 142 -2.52 -7.43 -10.35
CA LEU A 142 -3.76 -7.98 -9.83
C LEU A 142 -4.67 -8.45 -10.95
N THR A 143 -5.29 -9.63 -10.82
CA THR A 143 -6.45 -9.97 -11.65
C THR A 143 -7.64 -9.07 -11.31
N ASP A 144 -8.66 -9.00 -12.15
CA ASP A 144 -9.85 -8.17 -11.89
C ASP A 144 -10.52 -8.54 -10.55
N ALA A 145 -10.65 -9.83 -10.25
CA ALA A 145 -11.18 -10.30 -8.97
C ALA A 145 -10.30 -9.89 -7.77
N GLN A 146 -8.98 -9.93 -7.91
CA GLN A 146 -8.06 -9.46 -6.86
C GLN A 146 -8.14 -7.95 -6.68
N LEU A 147 -8.30 -7.19 -7.76
CA LEU A 147 -8.45 -5.74 -7.71
C LEU A 147 -9.75 -5.35 -7.00
N GLU A 148 -10.87 -6.03 -7.27
CA GLU A 148 -12.14 -5.82 -6.57
C GLU A 148 -12.00 -6.07 -5.05
N LEU A 149 -11.31 -7.15 -4.66
CA LEU A 149 -11.02 -7.44 -3.26
C LEU A 149 -10.18 -6.34 -2.62
N VAL A 150 -9.12 -5.88 -3.29
CA VAL A 150 -8.29 -4.77 -2.80
C VAL A 150 -9.12 -3.50 -2.65
N ALA A 151 -9.94 -3.16 -3.65
CA ALA A 151 -10.82 -2.00 -3.65
C ALA A 151 -11.84 -2.03 -2.50
N GLY A 152 -12.36 -3.21 -2.15
CA GLY A 152 -13.25 -3.39 -0.99
C GLY A 152 -12.64 -2.97 0.36
N TRP A 153 -11.31 -2.97 0.47
CA TRP A 153 -10.58 -2.48 1.64
C TRP A 153 -10.21 -1.00 1.57
N GLU A 154 -10.30 -0.39 0.39
CA GLU A 154 -9.88 0.98 0.09
C GLU A 154 -11.07 1.95 0.08
N ILE A 155 -12.06 1.74 0.97
CA ILE A 155 -13.31 2.54 1.04
C ILE A 155 -13.09 4.06 1.22
N ASN A 156 -11.93 4.43 1.77
CA ASN A 156 -11.51 5.81 2.02
C ASN A 156 -10.63 6.38 0.90
N ALA A 157 -10.48 5.64 -0.21
CA ALA A 157 -9.72 6.02 -1.39
C ALA A 157 -10.60 5.94 -2.65
N THR A 158 -10.11 6.54 -3.72
CA THR A 158 -10.65 6.41 -5.08
C THR A 158 -9.60 5.70 -5.92
N TYR A 159 -10.03 4.69 -6.67
CA TYR A 159 -9.19 4.05 -7.68
C TYR A 159 -9.07 4.96 -8.90
N GLU A 160 -7.85 5.34 -9.23
CA GLU A 160 -7.54 6.32 -10.28
C GLU A 160 -6.43 5.78 -11.16
N THR A 161 -6.46 6.09 -12.45
CA THR A 161 -5.31 5.84 -13.33
C THR A 161 -4.41 7.06 -13.34
N VAL A 162 -3.13 6.87 -13.01
CA VAL A 162 -2.13 7.94 -12.89
C VAL A 162 -0.99 7.73 -13.88
N GLU A 163 -0.49 8.83 -14.44
CA GLU A 163 0.75 8.87 -15.22
C GLU A 163 1.91 9.14 -14.26
N VAL A 164 2.88 8.22 -14.23
CA VAL A 164 3.99 8.27 -13.30
C VAL A 164 5.27 7.86 -14.02
N ASP A 165 6.36 8.60 -13.79
CA ASP A 165 7.69 8.18 -14.20
C ASP A 165 8.16 7.07 -13.25
N LEU A 166 7.96 5.83 -13.71
CA LEU A 166 8.16 4.60 -12.96
C LEU A 166 9.33 3.81 -13.55
N SER A 167 10.17 3.27 -12.68
CA SER A 167 11.19 2.27 -13.01
C SER A 167 10.92 1.01 -12.20
N LEU A 168 10.98 -0.17 -12.83
CA LEU A 168 10.79 -1.47 -12.18
C LEU A 168 12.09 -2.27 -12.19
N GLU A 169 12.29 -3.09 -11.14
CA GLU A 169 13.41 -4.05 -11.10
C GLU A 169 13.26 -5.16 -12.15
N LEU A 170 12.01 -5.54 -12.46
CA LEU A 170 11.68 -6.58 -13.42
C LEU A 170 10.55 -6.13 -14.36
N GLY A 171 10.68 -6.47 -15.64
CA GLY A 171 9.72 -6.11 -16.68
C GLY A 171 9.76 -4.63 -17.06
N ASP A 172 8.95 -4.28 -18.05
CA ASP A 172 8.82 -2.90 -18.52
C ASP A 172 7.82 -2.13 -17.64
N PRO A 173 8.14 -0.89 -17.23
CA PRO A 173 7.20 -0.07 -16.49
C PRO A 173 6.00 0.32 -17.37
N PRO A 174 4.76 0.21 -16.87
CA PRO A 174 3.60 0.69 -17.60
C PRO A 174 3.63 2.22 -17.69
N LYS A 175 3.07 2.77 -18.77
CA LYS A 175 2.94 4.24 -18.95
C LYS A 175 1.92 4.85 -17.99
N GLU A 176 0.88 4.08 -17.69
CA GLU A 176 -0.22 4.44 -16.81
C GLU A 176 -0.42 3.29 -15.82
N VAL A 177 -0.69 3.62 -14.56
CA VAL A 177 -0.80 2.63 -13.48
C VAL A 177 -1.98 2.99 -12.58
N GLY A 178 -2.68 1.98 -12.08
CA GLY A 178 -3.76 2.18 -11.11
C GLY A 178 -3.21 2.64 -9.75
N ALA A 179 -3.94 3.48 -9.02
CA ALA A 179 -3.57 3.92 -7.68
C ALA A 179 -4.81 4.20 -6.82
N PHE A 180 -4.73 3.91 -5.52
CA PHE A 180 -5.80 4.20 -4.55
C PHE A 180 -5.53 5.52 -3.82
N LEU A 181 -6.02 6.63 -4.39
CA LEU A 181 -5.78 7.97 -3.87
C LEU A 181 -6.79 8.33 -2.78
N SER A 182 -6.33 8.92 -1.68
CA SER A 182 -7.21 9.21 -0.54
C SER A 182 -8.33 10.20 -0.88
N ARG A 183 -9.54 9.92 -0.39
CA ARG A 183 -10.71 10.82 -0.40
C ARG A 183 -10.63 11.91 0.69
N HIS A 184 -9.68 11.79 1.60
CA HIS A 184 -9.50 12.67 2.74
C HIS A 184 -8.39 13.70 2.55
N GLY A 185 -7.64 13.61 1.44
CA GLY A 185 -6.47 14.45 1.20
C GLY A 185 -5.27 14.04 2.04
N CYS A 186 -4.22 14.84 1.94
CA CYS A 186 -2.94 14.68 2.62
C CYS A 186 -3.00 15.36 3.98
N LEU A 187 -2.52 14.67 5.01
CA LEU A 187 -2.33 15.23 6.35
C LEU A 187 -1.23 16.27 6.31
N THR A 188 -1.45 17.41 6.97
CA THR A 188 -0.50 18.51 7.00
C THR A 188 -0.05 18.85 8.42
N ALA A 189 1.16 19.37 8.54
CA ALA A 189 1.69 20.06 9.71
C ALA A 189 2.19 21.43 9.27
N GLN A 190 1.70 22.49 9.92
CA GLN A 190 2.04 23.88 9.61
C GLN A 190 1.85 24.23 8.11
N GLY A 191 0.85 23.64 7.47
CA GLY A 191 0.52 23.88 6.06
C GLY A 191 1.37 23.11 5.04
N SER A 192 2.28 22.23 5.49
CA SER A 192 3.03 21.31 4.63
C SER A 192 2.59 19.87 4.86
N GLU A 193 2.54 19.05 3.80
CA GLU A 193 2.28 17.63 3.90
C GLU A 193 3.33 16.89 4.73
N ILE A 194 2.94 15.76 5.33
CA ILE A 194 3.83 14.91 6.13
C ILE A 194 4.12 13.63 5.34
N ALA A 195 5.40 13.38 5.04
CA ALA A 195 5.84 12.15 4.38
C ALA A 195 5.89 10.95 5.32
N VAL A 196 5.70 9.76 4.75
CA VAL A 196 5.86 8.48 5.47
C VAL A 196 7.35 8.14 5.55
N ALA A 197 7.93 8.23 6.74
CA ALA A 197 9.37 8.02 6.94
C ALA A 197 9.82 6.60 6.58
N ASP A 198 8.98 5.60 6.86
CA ASP A 198 9.24 4.18 6.58
C ASP A 198 9.24 3.84 5.09
N VAL A 199 8.85 4.78 4.22
CA VAL A 199 8.99 4.67 2.78
C VAL A 199 10.27 5.38 2.34
N ALA A 200 11.24 4.60 1.85
CA ALA A 200 12.54 5.11 1.40
C ALA A 200 12.37 6.09 0.23
N ALA A 201 13.02 7.25 0.33
CA ALA A 201 13.03 8.25 -0.73
C ALA A 201 14.34 9.04 -0.74
N THR A 202 14.69 9.56 -1.90
CA THR A 202 15.77 10.55 -2.10
C THR A 202 15.17 11.85 -2.62
N GLY A 203 15.77 12.99 -2.25
CA GLY A 203 15.25 14.30 -2.65
C GLY A 203 13.91 14.69 -2.00
N ARG A 204 13.50 13.99 -0.93
CA ARG A 204 12.25 14.23 -0.21
C ARG A 204 12.17 15.69 0.28
N ARG A 205 11.02 16.31 0.00
CA ARG A 205 10.74 17.73 0.31
C ARG A 205 9.93 17.94 1.58
N PHE A 206 9.14 16.95 1.94
CA PHE A 206 8.24 17.00 3.09
C PHE A 206 8.94 16.49 4.35
N THR A 207 8.58 17.05 5.51
CA THR A 207 8.98 16.49 6.79
C THR A 207 8.43 15.08 6.90
N ALA A 208 9.30 14.12 7.22
CA ALA A 208 8.91 12.73 7.37
C ALA A 208 8.62 12.40 8.83
N MET A 209 7.55 11.66 9.07
CA MET A 209 7.21 11.08 10.38
C MET A 209 7.13 9.56 10.26
N THR A 210 7.52 8.86 11.31
CA THR A 210 7.21 7.43 11.44
C THR A 210 5.75 7.26 11.81
N GLN A 211 5.25 6.02 11.75
CA GLN A 211 3.87 5.74 12.15
C GLN A 211 3.55 6.10 13.61
N PRO A 212 4.40 5.78 14.60
CA PRO A 212 4.21 6.27 15.97
C PRO A 212 4.20 7.81 16.05
N ASP A 213 5.11 8.49 15.36
CA ASP A 213 5.22 9.95 15.41
C ASP A 213 3.97 10.63 14.82
N VAL A 214 3.46 10.13 13.69
CA VAL A 214 2.25 10.73 13.08
C VAL A 214 1.01 10.44 13.92
N LEU A 215 0.93 9.29 14.58
CA LEU A 215 -0.17 9.00 15.50
C LEU A 215 -0.13 9.91 16.73
N GLU A 216 1.07 10.18 17.27
CA GLU A 216 1.25 11.13 18.37
C GLU A 216 0.89 12.55 17.94
N TYR A 217 1.27 12.95 16.72
CA TYR A 217 0.88 14.23 16.13
C TYR A 217 -0.64 14.36 15.99
N VAL A 218 -1.30 13.36 15.40
CA VAL A 218 -2.76 13.33 15.23
C VAL A 218 -3.47 13.33 16.58
N ARG A 219 -3.04 12.50 17.54
CA ARG A 219 -3.56 12.44 18.90
C ARG A 219 -3.46 13.81 19.58
N SER A 220 -2.31 14.47 19.49
CA SER A 220 -2.09 15.79 20.10
C SER A 220 -3.02 16.86 19.52
N ALA A 221 -3.41 16.74 18.25
CA ALA A 221 -4.31 17.67 17.60
C ALA A 221 -5.77 17.50 18.06
N VAL A 222 -6.26 16.26 18.16
CA VAL A 222 -7.71 15.98 18.31
C VAL A 222 -8.10 15.40 19.68
N ALA A 223 -7.14 14.91 20.46
CA ALA A 223 -7.34 14.23 21.73
C ALA A 223 -6.12 14.37 22.68
N PRO A 224 -5.67 15.61 22.99
CA PRO A 224 -4.41 15.85 23.71
C PRO A 224 -4.36 15.23 25.11
N ASP A 225 -5.51 15.03 25.75
CA ASP A 225 -5.63 14.48 27.11
C ASP A 225 -5.73 12.94 27.15
N VAL A 226 -5.69 12.26 25.99
CA VAL A 226 -5.77 10.80 25.88
C VAL A 226 -4.37 10.24 25.63
N SER A 227 -4.02 9.12 26.28
CA SER A 227 -2.76 8.42 26.00
C SER A 227 -2.74 7.89 24.55
N LEU A 228 -1.56 7.69 23.96
CA LEU A 228 -1.44 7.17 22.60
C LEU A 228 -2.11 5.80 22.44
N ASP A 229 -1.87 4.90 23.39
CA ASP A 229 -2.45 3.55 23.37
C ASP A 229 -3.98 3.60 23.46
N ASP A 230 -4.53 4.40 24.37
CA ASP A 230 -5.98 4.56 24.48
C ASP A 230 -6.57 5.22 23.23
N PHE A 231 -5.87 6.19 22.65
CA PHE A 231 -6.30 6.86 21.42
C PHE A 231 -6.45 5.83 20.29
N VAL A 232 -5.44 5.02 20.05
CA VAL A 232 -5.47 3.97 19.02
C VAL A 232 -6.60 2.96 19.30
N VAL A 233 -6.67 2.43 20.54
CA VAL A 233 -7.65 1.40 20.89
C VAL A 233 -9.08 1.91 20.79
N ARG A 234 -9.35 3.14 21.22
CA ARG A 234 -10.68 3.76 21.13
C ARG A 234 -11.07 3.97 19.67
N ASN A 235 -10.18 4.47 18.82
CA ASN A 235 -10.48 4.66 17.40
C ASN A 235 -10.81 3.37 16.65
N VAL A 236 -10.21 2.23 17.06
CA VAL A 236 -10.56 0.92 16.47
C VAL A 236 -11.88 0.38 16.99
N ARG A 237 -12.24 0.68 18.24
CA ARG A 237 -13.48 0.18 18.88
C ARG A 237 -14.70 1.06 18.64
N ASP A 238 -14.48 2.35 18.38
CA ASP A 238 -15.51 3.35 18.19
C ASP A 238 -15.29 4.06 16.85
N TYR A 239 -16.00 3.56 15.84
CA TYR A 239 -15.91 4.08 14.48
C TYR A 239 -16.44 5.52 14.35
N GLU A 240 -17.48 5.89 15.10
CA GLU A 240 -18.02 7.25 15.04
C GLU A 240 -17.04 8.26 15.65
N LEU A 241 -16.33 7.88 16.72
CA LEU A 241 -15.24 8.68 17.27
C LEU A 241 -14.11 8.89 16.25
N ALA A 242 -13.64 7.82 15.61
CA ALA A 242 -12.59 7.89 14.59
C ALA A 242 -13.01 8.77 13.39
N ARG A 243 -14.29 8.73 13.00
CA ARG A 243 -14.86 9.59 11.96
C ARG A 243 -14.89 11.06 12.38
N ALA A 244 -15.22 11.36 13.63
CA ALA A 244 -15.22 12.73 14.15
C ALA A 244 -13.81 13.34 14.10
N TYR A 245 -12.79 12.60 14.58
CA TYR A 245 -11.40 13.03 14.47
C TYR A 245 -10.94 13.16 13.02
N THR A 246 -11.32 12.23 12.15
CA THR A 246 -11.05 12.35 10.70
C THR A 246 -11.64 13.62 10.12
N ALA A 247 -12.86 14.01 10.49
CA ALA A 247 -13.47 15.25 10.01
C ALA A 247 -12.68 16.49 10.44
N GLU A 248 -12.16 16.50 11.66
CA GLU A 248 -11.31 17.58 12.17
C GLU A 248 -9.97 17.68 11.41
N LEU A 249 -9.27 16.55 11.26
CA LEU A 249 -8.00 16.51 10.51
C LEU A 249 -8.15 17.04 9.08
N ARG A 250 -9.25 16.64 8.41
CA ARG A 250 -9.54 17.04 7.02
C ARG A 250 -9.69 18.54 6.82
N SER A 251 -10.01 19.30 7.87
CA SER A 251 -10.19 20.76 7.76
C SER A 251 -8.93 21.49 7.27
N THR A 252 -7.75 20.88 7.45
CA THR A 252 -6.45 21.43 7.04
C THR A 252 -5.75 20.59 5.97
N ALA A 253 -6.44 19.57 5.44
CA ALA A 253 -5.87 18.66 4.47
C ALA A 253 -5.71 19.33 3.10
N THR A 254 -4.65 18.96 2.39
CA THR A 254 -4.46 19.35 1.00
C THR A 254 -4.93 18.24 0.07
N PRO A 255 -5.62 18.56 -1.04
CA PRO A 255 -5.89 17.55 -2.06
C PRO A 255 -4.57 17.11 -2.71
N PHE A 256 -4.57 15.91 -3.28
CA PHE A 256 -3.51 15.47 -4.19
C PHE A 256 -3.40 16.42 -5.39
N ARG A 257 -2.16 16.73 -5.80
CA ARG A 257 -1.84 17.69 -6.86
C ARG A 257 -1.13 17.09 -8.08
N GLY A 258 -1.37 15.82 -8.38
CA GLY A 258 -0.80 15.15 -9.56
C GLY A 258 -1.80 14.95 -10.71
N SER A 259 -1.26 14.53 -11.87
CA SER A 259 -2.05 14.22 -13.06
C SER A 259 -2.92 12.97 -12.84
N ARG A 260 -4.21 13.08 -13.17
CA ARG A 260 -5.19 11.98 -13.13
C ARG A 260 -5.96 11.92 -14.45
N ARG A 261 -6.29 10.72 -14.91
CA ARG A 261 -7.41 10.52 -15.84
C ARG A 261 -8.64 10.18 -15.00
N GLY A 262 -9.69 11.00 -15.11
CA GLY A 262 -10.84 10.97 -14.19
C GLY A 262 -11.57 9.62 -14.11
N ASP A 263 -12.25 9.42 -12.98
CA ASP A 263 -13.09 8.30 -12.53
C ASP A 263 -13.19 7.13 -13.53
N SER A 264 -12.16 6.28 -13.55
CA SER A 264 -12.28 4.92 -14.05
C SER A 264 -12.90 4.08 -12.94
N ASN A 265 -14.19 3.77 -13.05
CA ASN A 265 -14.84 2.81 -12.16
C ASN A 265 -14.08 1.47 -12.29
N PRO A 266 -13.57 0.89 -11.19
CA PRO A 266 -12.98 -0.44 -11.23
C PRO A 266 -14.01 -1.48 -11.68
#